data_AF-A0A239C126-F1
#
_entry.id   AF-A0A239C126-F1
#
_cell.length_a   1.000
_cell.length_b   1.000
_cell.length_c   1.000
_cell.angle_alpha   90.00
_cell.angle_beta   90.00
_cell.angle_gamma   90.00
#
_symmetry.space_group_name_H-M   'P 1'
#
loop_
_entity.id
_entity.type
_entity.pdbx_description
1 polymer ?
#
loop_
_entity_poly.entity_id
_entity_poly.type
_entity_poly.pdbx_seq_one_letter_code
_entity_poly.pdbx_strand_id
1 'polypeptide(L)'
;MTSSRLIAFLLFIPFIGIGQVAKDSELFKTIAALDKQYFDAYNTCDLKTQADLYAEDIKFYHDNGGLSTVKQDIINSIERNICNKVTRTLVTESLEVHAIKDFGAVAMGLHSFYNNQEPDATPKPTKFIMIWRQVNATKWEIAEVISLH
;
A
#
# COMPACT_ATOMS: atom_id res chain seq x y z
N MET A 1 -34.07 37.63 -44.12
CA MET A 1 -33.95 36.31 -43.46
C MET A 1 -32.48 36.06 -43.17
N THR A 2 -32.00 36.47 -42.00
CA THR A 2 -30.62 36.26 -41.57
C THR A 2 -30.53 34.91 -40.86
N SER A 3 -29.88 33.94 -41.51
CA SER A 3 -29.61 32.62 -40.94
C SER A 3 -28.48 32.76 -39.90
N SER A 4 -28.85 32.69 -38.62
CA SER A 4 -27.88 32.60 -37.53
C SER A 4 -27.35 31.17 -37.47
N ARG A 5 -26.07 30.98 -37.79
CA ARG A 5 -25.39 29.69 -37.63
C ARG A 5 -24.96 29.56 -36.17
N LEU A 6 -25.64 28.70 -35.40
CA LEU A 6 -25.15 28.29 -34.08
C LEU A 6 -23.84 27.50 -34.27
N ILE A 7 -22.73 28.07 -33.79
CA ILE A 7 -21.47 27.34 -33.64
C ILE A 7 -21.54 26.59 -32.31
N ALA A 8 -21.72 25.28 -32.36
CA ALA A 8 -21.62 24.41 -31.19
C ALA A 8 -20.14 24.27 -30.81
N PHE A 9 -19.71 24.97 -29.76
CA PHE A 9 -18.41 24.72 -29.13
C PHE A 9 -18.47 23.39 -28.37
N LEU A 10 -17.92 22.34 -28.96
CA LEU A 10 -17.60 21.10 -28.25
C LEU A 10 -16.49 21.40 -27.23
N LEU A 11 -16.88 21.59 -25.97
CA LEU A 11 -15.96 21.64 -24.85
C LEU A 11 -15.26 20.27 -24.74
N PHE A 12 -14.03 20.20 -25.26
CA PHE A 12 -13.10 19.12 -24.93
C PHE A 12 -12.76 19.27 -23.44
N ILE A 13 -13.49 18.56 -22.58
CA ILE A 13 -13.08 18.40 -21.19
C ILE A 13 -11.88 17.44 -21.23
N PRO A 14 -10.66 17.90 -20.92
CA PRO A 14 -9.55 16.98 -20.80
C PRO A 14 -9.92 15.96 -19.73
N PHE A 15 -9.93 14.68 -20.09
CA PHE A 15 -9.95 13.60 -19.12
C PHE A 15 -8.62 13.68 -18.40
N ILE A 16 -8.55 14.47 -17.33
CA ILE A 16 -7.40 14.49 -16.44
C ILE A 16 -7.39 13.07 -15.87
N GLY A 17 -6.45 12.26 -16.35
CA GLY A 17 -6.16 10.97 -15.74
C GLY A 17 -5.74 11.24 -14.30
N ILE A 18 -6.69 11.13 -13.38
CA ILE A 18 -6.43 11.25 -11.96
C ILE A 18 -5.59 10.02 -11.60
N GLY A 19 -4.27 10.19 -11.52
CA GLY A 19 -3.35 9.12 -11.17
C GLY A 19 -3.69 8.58 -9.79
N GLN A 20 -3.62 9.44 -8.77
CA GLN A 20 -3.99 9.12 -7.39
C GLN A 20 -5.48 9.40 -7.15
N VAL A 21 -6.22 8.44 -6.60
CA VAL A 21 -7.63 8.66 -6.25
C VAL A 21 -7.79 9.73 -5.15
N ALA A 22 -8.92 10.44 -5.15
CA ALA A 22 -9.17 11.47 -4.14
C ALA A 22 -9.12 10.88 -2.71
N LYS A 23 -8.55 11.63 -1.75
CA LYS A 23 -8.35 11.16 -0.36
C LYS A 23 -9.65 10.85 0.38
N ASP A 24 -10.75 11.46 -0.05
CA ASP A 24 -12.11 11.25 0.46
C ASP A 24 -12.88 10.15 -0.30
N SER A 25 -12.28 9.54 -1.32
CA SER A 25 -12.87 8.41 -2.04
C SER A 25 -12.93 7.15 -1.19
N GLU A 26 -13.90 6.28 -1.48
CA GLU A 26 -14.06 5.01 -0.77
C GLU A 26 -12.87 4.06 -0.97
N LEU A 27 -12.25 4.06 -2.15
CA LEU A 27 -11.05 3.26 -2.40
C LEU A 27 -9.88 3.73 -1.54
N PHE A 28 -9.63 5.05 -1.47
CA PHE A 28 -8.55 5.58 -0.61
C PHE A 28 -8.76 5.18 0.85
N LYS A 29 -9.96 5.39 1.39
CA LYS A 29 -10.29 5.04 2.79
C LYS A 29 -10.11 3.55 3.06
N THR A 30 -10.52 2.69 2.12
CA THR A 30 -10.39 1.24 2.22
C THR A 30 -8.91 0.83 2.27
N ILE A 31 -8.10 1.31 1.33
CA ILE A 31 -6.67 0.98 1.27
C ILE A 31 -5.91 1.57 2.47
N ALA A 32 -6.24 2.78 2.92
CA ALA A 32 -5.66 3.36 4.13
C ALA A 32 -6.01 2.56 5.39
N ALA A 33 -7.24 2.05 5.50
CA ALA A 33 -7.64 1.19 6.61
C ALA A 33 -6.91 -0.16 6.58
N LEU A 34 -6.71 -0.75 5.40
CA LEU A 34 -5.97 -2.00 5.21
C LEU A 34 -4.47 -1.83 5.50
N ASP A 35 -3.83 -0.74 5.07
CA ASP A 35 -2.45 -0.39 5.46
C ASP A 35 -2.34 -0.32 6.98
N LYS A 36 -3.25 0.43 7.62
CA LYS A 36 -3.28 0.55 9.07
C LYS A 36 -3.45 -0.82 9.75
N GLN A 37 -4.39 -1.64 9.29
CA GLN A 37 -4.62 -2.97 9.87
C GLN A 37 -3.37 -3.86 9.76
N TYR A 38 -2.74 -3.89 8.59
CA TYR A 38 -1.52 -4.67 8.36
C TYR A 38 -0.38 -4.21 9.27
N PHE A 39 -0.14 -2.89 9.37
CA PHE A 39 0.97 -2.37 10.16
C PHE A 39 0.69 -2.30 11.67
N ASP A 40 -0.56 -2.19 12.11
CA ASP A 40 -0.93 -2.41 13.51
C ASP A 40 -0.60 -3.85 13.91
N ALA A 41 -0.93 -4.84 13.07
CA ALA A 41 -0.59 -6.24 13.27
C ALA A 41 0.93 -6.48 13.25
N TYR A 42 1.67 -5.82 12.35
CA TYR A 42 3.13 -5.81 12.34
C TYR A 42 3.71 -5.29 13.66
N ASN A 43 3.25 -4.13 14.11
CA ASN A 43 3.74 -3.46 15.32
C ASN A 43 3.39 -4.20 16.62
N THR A 44 2.33 -5.01 16.62
CA THR A 44 1.85 -5.76 17.78
C THR A 44 2.18 -7.25 17.72
N CYS A 45 2.91 -7.69 16.70
CA CYS A 45 3.22 -9.11 16.46
C CYS A 45 1.96 -10.00 16.31
N ASP A 46 0.87 -9.47 15.76
CA ASP A 46 -0.27 -10.28 15.33
C ASP A 46 0.04 -10.94 13.98
N LEU A 47 0.77 -12.05 14.05
CA LEU A 47 1.19 -12.81 12.86
C LEU A 47 0.00 -13.43 12.12
N LYS A 48 -1.11 -13.73 12.82
CA LYS A 48 -2.30 -14.28 12.19
C LYS A 48 -2.94 -13.26 11.26
N THR A 49 -3.16 -12.04 11.74
CA THR A 49 -3.73 -10.97 10.91
C THR A 49 -2.81 -10.63 9.73
N GLN A 50 -1.49 -10.59 9.92
CA GLN A 50 -0.56 -10.39 8.80
C GLN A 50 -0.65 -11.52 7.76
N ALA A 51 -0.68 -12.78 8.20
CA ALA A 51 -0.79 -13.94 7.32
C ALA A 51 -2.13 -13.97 6.56
N ASP A 52 -3.22 -13.57 7.20
CA ASP A 52 -4.57 -13.53 6.59
C ASP A 52 -4.70 -12.43 5.53
N LEU A 53 -3.89 -11.37 5.62
CA LEU A 53 -3.84 -10.29 4.64
C LEU A 53 -2.92 -10.58 3.46
N TYR A 54 -2.00 -11.54 3.55
CA TYR A 54 -1.15 -11.93 2.42
C TYR A 54 -1.86 -12.89 1.47
N ALA A 55 -1.68 -12.66 0.17
CA ALA A 55 -2.01 -13.63 -0.85
C ALA A 55 -1.14 -14.88 -0.73
N GLU A 56 -1.66 -16.04 -1.13
CA GLU A 56 -0.87 -17.29 -1.14
C GLU A 56 0.27 -17.24 -2.17
N ASP A 57 0.06 -16.52 -3.27
CA ASP A 57 1.00 -16.27 -4.37
C ASP A 57 1.76 -14.94 -4.22
N ILE A 58 1.97 -14.47 -2.97
CA ILE A 58 2.67 -13.23 -2.65
C ILE A 58 4.06 -13.14 -3.32
N LYS A 59 4.41 -11.95 -3.81
CA LYS A 59 5.80 -11.60 -4.15
C LYS A 59 6.29 -10.47 -3.24
N PHE A 60 7.24 -10.78 -2.38
CA PHE A 60 7.83 -9.82 -1.47
C PHE A 60 9.27 -9.53 -1.88
N TYR A 61 9.52 -8.32 -2.34
CA TYR A 61 10.85 -7.82 -2.68
C TYR A 61 11.38 -7.00 -1.50
N HIS A 62 12.49 -7.44 -0.93
CA HIS A 62 13.21 -6.76 0.12
C HIS A 62 14.60 -6.38 -0.40
N ASP A 63 14.99 -5.12 -0.28
CA ASP A 63 16.29 -4.62 -0.75
C ASP A 63 17.50 -5.41 -0.21
N ASN A 64 17.48 -5.77 1.06
CA ASN A 64 18.53 -6.56 1.70
C ASN A 64 18.30 -8.08 1.63
N GLY A 65 17.06 -8.51 1.40
CA GLY A 65 16.62 -9.91 1.55
C GLY A 65 16.33 -10.62 0.23
N GLY A 66 16.28 -9.88 -0.88
CA GLY A 66 15.89 -10.39 -2.18
C GLY A 66 14.39 -10.65 -2.30
N LEU A 67 14.04 -11.58 -3.19
CA LEU A 67 12.66 -11.99 -3.45
C LEU A 67 12.27 -13.17 -2.55
N SER A 68 11.16 -13.02 -1.84
CA SER A 68 10.47 -14.10 -1.12
C SER A 68 9.09 -14.33 -1.74
N THR A 69 8.79 -15.58 -2.09
CA THR A 69 7.48 -15.97 -2.68
C THR A 69 6.71 -17.00 -1.86
N VAL A 70 7.23 -17.37 -0.68
CA VAL A 70 6.59 -18.32 0.22
C VAL A 70 6.04 -17.55 1.42
N LYS A 71 4.70 -17.47 1.52
CA LYS A 71 4.01 -16.72 2.58
C LYS A 71 4.52 -17.07 3.98
N GLN A 72 4.68 -18.36 4.27
CA GLN A 72 5.14 -18.81 5.58
C GLN A 72 6.56 -18.33 5.91
N ASP A 73 7.46 -18.27 4.93
CA ASP A 73 8.83 -17.81 5.14
C ASP A 73 8.87 -16.31 5.45
N ILE A 74 7.97 -15.52 4.83
CA ILE A 74 7.80 -14.10 5.14
C ILE A 74 7.32 -13.93 6.60
N ILE A 75 6.30 -14.68 7.01
CA ILE A 75 5.77 -14.64 8.40
C ILE A 75 6.85 -15.06 9.41
N ASN A 76 7.59 -16.14 9.14
CA ASN A 76 8.69 -16.59 9.99
C ASN A 76 9.80 -15.54 10.09
N SER A 77 10.08 -14.80 9.01
CA SER A 77 11.05 -13.71 9.01
C SER A 77 10.57 -12.53 9.86
N ILE A 78 9.30 -12.15 9.74
CA ILE A 78 8.69 -11.11 10.57
C ILE A 78 8.76 -11.50 12.05
N GLU A 79 8.37 -12.73 12.40
CA GLU A 79 8.46 -13.21 13.78
C GLU A 79 9.88 -13.10 14.34
N ARG A 80 10.87 -13.57 13.57
CA ARG A 80 12.26 -13.61 14.02
C ARG A 80 12.89 -12.21 14.15
N ASN A 81 12.62 -11.34 13.20
CA ASN A 81 13.38 -10.10 13.01
C ASN A 81 12.64 -8.86 13.53
N ILE A 82 11.31 -8.87 13.56
CA ILE A 82 10.49 -7.69 13.81
C ILE A 82 9.79 -7.74 15.15
N CYS A 83 9.17 -8.87 15.49
CA CYS A 83 8.33 -8.97 16.69
C CYS A 83 9.05 -8.50 17.96
N ASN A 84 8.43 -7.55 18.67
CA ASN A 84 8.96 -6.90 19.88
C ASN A 84 10.27 -6.11 19.68
N LYS A 85 10.70 -5.89 18.43
CA LYS A 85 11.97 -5.22 18.08
C LYS A 85 11.76 -3.95 17.27
N VAL A 86 10.93 -4.04 16.22
CA VAL A 86 10.79 -2.98 15.23
C VAL A 86 9.36 -2.45 15.19
N THR A 87 9.22 -1.13 15.26
CA THR A 87 7.95 -0.42 15.06
C THR A 87 8.00 0.35 13.74
N ARG A 88 7.02 0.13 12.87
CA ARG A 88 6.80 0.88 11.64
C ARG A 88 5.81 2.01 11.88
N THR A 89 6.13 3.20 11.35
CA THR A 89 5.22 4.35 11.30
C THR A 89 5.05 4.84 9.86
N LEU A 90 3.80 5.03 9.42
CA LEU A 90 3.50 5.74 8.17
C LEU A 90 3.84 7.23 8.32
N VAL A 91 4.58 7.81 7.39
CA VAL A 91 4.79 9.26 7.38
C VAL A 91 3.49 9.95 7.00
N THR A 92 3.06 10.89 7.83
CA THR A 92 1.83 11.67 7.65
C THR A 92 1.73 12.26 6.24
N GLU A 93 0.54 12.18 5.64
CA GLU A 93 0.24 12.63 4.27
C GLU A 93 1.03 11.96 3.12
N SER A 94 1.86 10.95 3.40
CA SER A 94 2.67 10.30 2.35
C SER A 94 1.96 9.19 1.58
N LEU A 95 0.81 8.69 2.05
CA LEU A 95 0.10 7.59 1.41
C LEU A 95 -0.57 8.07 0.11
N GLU A 96 -0.19 7.42 -0.98
CA GLU A 96 -0.77 7.53 -2.31
C GLU A 96 -1.47 6.23 -2.67
N VAL A 97 -2.66 6.33 -3.27
CA VAL A 97 -3.46 5.19 -3.69
C VAL A 97 -3.88 5.38 -5.14
N HIS A 98 -3.63 4.38 -5.97
CA HIS A 98 -3.97 4.37 -7.38
C HIS A 98 -4.79 3.11 -7.70
N ALA A 99 -5.90 3.27 -8.40
CA ALA A 99 -6.71 2.13 -8.82
C ALA A 99 -5.99 1.33 -9.92
N ILE A 100 -6.03 0.00 -9.80
CA ILE A 100 -5.61 -0.93 -10.86
C ILE A 100 -6.88 -1.55 -11.43
N LYS A 101 -7.18 -1.21 -12.68
CA LYS A 101 -8.39 -1.65 -13.37
C LYS A 101 -8.54 -3.17 -13.30
N ASP A 102 -9.73 -3.61 -12.88
CA ASP A 102 -10.16 -5.02 -12.80
C ASP A 102 -9.26 -5.91 -11.91
N PHE A 103 -8.50 -5.32 -10.99
CA PHE A 103 -7.57 -6.05 -10.12
C PHE A 103 -7.60 -5.57 -8.65
N GLY A 104 -7.52 -4.26 -8.42
CA GLY A 104 -7.41 -3.72 -7.06
C GLY A 104 -6.77 -2.33 -7.03
N ALA A 105 -5.72 -2.15 -6.24
CA ALA A 105 -5.02 -0.88 -6.09
C ALA A 105 -3.54 -1.05 -5.77
N VAL A 106 -2.73 -0.05 -6.11
CA VAL A 106 -1.39 0.12 -5.57
C VAL A 106 -1.42 1.21 -4.51
N ALA A 107 -0.83 0.90 -3.37
CA ALA A 107 -0.52 1.83 -2.29
C ALA A 107 0.98 2.09 -2.29
N MET A 108 1.39 3.34 -2.19
CA MET A 108 2.80 3.70 -2.00
C MET A 108 2.90 4.88 -1.04
N GLY A 109 4.06 5.04 -0.44
CA GLY A 109 4.29 6.15 0.48
C GLY A 109 5.63 6.04 1.16
N LEU A 110 5.76 6.74 2.28
CA LEU A 110 6.96 6.69 3.11
C LEU A 110 6.64 6.04 4.45
N HIS A 111 7.48 5.08 4.84
CA HIS A 111 7.48 4.52 6.19
C HIS A 111 8.78 4.84 6.90
N SER A 112 8.73 4.88 8.22
CA SER A 112 9.91 5.00 9.07
C SER A 112 9.90 3.85 10.07
N PHE A 113 11.08 3.31 10.36
CA PHE A 113 11.25 2.21 11.30
C PHE A 113 12.05 2.65 12.51
N TYR A 114 11.56 2.29 13.69
CA TYR A 114 12.31 2.38 14.93
C TYR A 114 12.64 0.97 15.41
N ASN A 115 13.94 0.68 15.57
CA ASN A 115 14.43 -0.59 16.10
C ASN A 115 14.93 -0.39 17.53
N ASN A 116 14.26 -0.99 18.51
CA ASN A 116 14.64 -0.86 19.92
C ASN A 116 15.96 -1.57 20.28
N GLN A 117 16.50 -2.41 19.38
CA GLN A 117 17.83 -3.00 19.49
C GLN A 117 18.94 -2.02 19.07
N GLU A 118 18.57 -0.92 18.41
CA GLU A 118 19.47 0.13 17.92
C GLU A 118 18.91 1.51 18.31
N PRO A 119 18.78 1.83 19.62
CA PRO A 119 18.06 3.02 20.08
C PRO A 119 18.68 4.34 19.64
N ASP A 120 19.97 4.34 19.31
CA ASP A 120 20.71 5.52 18.82
C ASP A 120 20.62 5.70 17.29
N ALA A 121 20.06 4.72 16.57
CA ALA A 121 19.86 4.84 15.13
C ALA A 121 18.78 5.89 14.84
N THR A 122 19.09 6.83 13.95
CA THR A 122 18.12 7.83 13.49
C THR A 122 17.17 7.20 12.47
N PRO A 123 15.85 7.13 12.74
CA PRO A 123 14.89 6.59 11.77
C PRO A 123 14.91 7.41 10.48
N LYS A 124 15.03 6.72 9.34
CA LYS A 124 15.03 7.35 8.01
C LYS A 124 13.78 6.94 7.26
N PRO A 125 12.97 7.90 6.79
CA PRO A 125 11.85 7.58 5.91
C PRO A 125 12.32 6.95 4.60
N THR A 126 11.78 5.77 4.28
CA THR A 126 12.03 5.05 3.03
C THR A 126 10.73 4.77 2.31
N LYS A 127 10.81 4.45 1.01
CA LYS A 127 9.62 4.17 0.21
C LYS A 127 9.15 2.74 0.42
N PHE A 128 7.84 2.55 0.37
CA PHE A 128 7.22 1.24 0.18
C PHE A 128 6.27 1.29 -1.01
N ILE A 129 6.05 0.12 -1.61
CA ILE A 129 4.97 -0.10 -2.58
C ILE A 129 4.27 -1.39 -2.18
N MET A 130 2.95 -1.36 -2.08
CA MET A 130 2.11 -2.52 -1.79
C MET A 130 1.02 -2.62 -2.84
N ILE A 131 0.91 -3.78 -3.48
CA ILE A 131 -0.15 -4.09 -4.42
C ILE A 131 -1.24 -4.84 -3.68
N TRP A 132 -2.40 -4.22 -3.56
CA TRP A 132 -3.60 -4.79 -2.98
C TRP A 132 -4.49 -5.37 -4.08
N ARG A 133 -4.76 -6.67 -4.01
CA ARG A 133 -5.67 -7.40 -4.90
C ARG A 133 -7.05 -7.46 -4.27
N GLN A 134 -8.07 -7.05 -5.00
CA GLN A 134 -9.46 -7.21 -4.60
C GLN A 134 -9.94 -8.60 -5.01
N VAL A 135 -10.11 -9.50 -4.05
CA VAL A 135 -10.55 -10.88 -4.31
C VAL A 135 -12.06 -10.91 -4.59
N ASN A 136 -12.81 -10.07 -3.91
CA ASN A 136 -14.24 -9.86 -4.13
C ASN A 136 -14.67 -8.51 -3.52
N ALA A 137 -15.98 -8.23 -3.46
CA ALA A 137 -16.50 -6.95 -2.99
C ALA A 137 -16.00 -6.53 -1.59
N THR A 138 -15.69 -7.48 -0.70
CA THR A 138 -15.30 -7.21 0.70
C THR A 138 -13.92 -7.72 1.08
N LYS A 139 -13.33 -8.63 0.30
CA LYS A 139 -12.03 -9.24 0.60
C LYS A 139 -10.91 -8.64 -0.24
N TRP A 140 -9.87 -8.21 0.46
CA TRP A 140 -8.62 -7.74 -0.10
C TRP A 140 -7.44 -8.54 0.45
N GLU A 141 -6.38 -8.61 -0.33
CA GLU A 141 -5.12 -9.23 0.08
C GLU A 141 -3.94 -8.51 -0.58
N ILE A 142 -2.76 -8.62 0.04
CA ILE A 142 -1.51 -8.08 -0.46
C ILE A 142 -0.93 -9.11 -1.43
N ALA A 143 -0.86 -8.75 -2.71
CA ALA A 143 -0.33 -9.60 -3.78
C ALA A 143 1.17 -9.38 -4.02
N GLU A 144 1.66 -8.14 -3.88
CA GLU A 144 3.08 -7.83 -3.99
C GLU A 144 3.50 -6.73 -3.00
N VAL A 145 4.74 -6.80 -2.54
CA VAL A 145 5.36 -5.78 -1.67
C VAL A 145 6.76 -5.45 -2.16
N ILE A 146 7.08 -4.17 -2.26
CA ILE A 146 8.46 -3.68 -2.39
C ILE A 146 8.76 -2.91 -1.10
N SER A 147 9.64 -3.47 -0.29
CA SER A 147 10.02 -2.93 1.02
C SER A 147 11.49 -2.50 1.02
N LEU A 148 11.73 -1.22 1.32
CA LEU A 148 13.05 -0.60 1.34
C LEU A 148 13.38 -0.11 2.76
N HIS A 149 14.65 -0.21 3.18
CA HIS A 149 15.14 0.12 4.52
C HIS A 149 16.42 0.97 4.49
#